data_AF-X1HVD4-F1
#
_entry.id   AF-X1HVD4-F1
#
_cell.length_a   1.000
_cell.length_b   1.000
_cell.length_c   1.000
_cell.angle_alpha   90.00
_cell.angle_beta   90.00
_cell.angle_gamma   90.00
#
_symmetry.space_group_name_H-M   'P 1'
#
loop_
_entity.id
_entity.type
_entity.pdbx_description
1 polymer ?
#
loop_
_entity_poly.entity_id
_entity_poly.type
_entity_poly.pdbx_seq_one_letter_code
_entity_poly.pdbx_strand_id
1 'polypeptide(L)'
;LDIQRDRKRQDQSDPNSTKNTIIDLDYKMEDIQEELLSLKTGDYIKTVKDKSRPGSSDYWIFSKKIGGRDIYIKLKIHSVNKVHLMSFHYATFDIEDKPYK
;
A
#
# COMPACT_ATOMS: atom_id res chain seq x y z
N LEU A 1 6.32 -7.72 -9.13
CA LEU A 1 6.00 -6.67 -8.15
C LEU A 1 7.30 -5.96 -7.77
N ASP A 2 7.33 -4.63 -7.73
CA ASP A 2 8.44 -3.86 -7.17
C ASP A 2 7.98 -3.20 -5.88
N ILE A 3 8.76 -3.27 -4.80
CA ILE A 3 8.37 -2.77 -3.47
C ILE A 3 9.38 -1.73 -2.98
N GLN A 4 8.89 -0.52 -2.74
CA GLN A 4 9.63 0.50 -2.01
C GLN A 4 9.60 0.18 -0.51
N ARG A 5 10.63 -0.54 -0.04
CA ARG A 5 10.80 -0.90 1.37
C ARG A 5 11.28 0.28 2.21
N ASP A 6 12.20 1.08 1.67
CA ASP A 6 12.81 2.21 2.36
C ASP A 6 12.48 3.54 1.68
N ARG A 7 12.16 4.54 2.50
CA ARG A 7 12.02 5.94 2.05
C ARG A 7 13.18 6.78 2.57
N LYS A 8 13.60 7.77 1.78
CA LYS A 8 14.55 8.80 2.26
C LYS A 8 13.95 9.46 3.51
N ARG A 9 14.71 9.45 4.61
CA ARG A 9 14.34 10.01 5.93
C ARG A 9 13.26 9.21 6.68
N GLN A 10 13.04 7.94 6.35
CA GLN A 10 12.18 7.09 7.17
C GLN A 10 12.85 6.78 8.50
N ASP A 11 12.12 6.95 9.59
CA ASP A 11 12.55 6.49 10.90
C ASP A 11 12.58 4.96 10.90
N GLN A 12 13.76 4.37 11.15
CA GLN A 12 13.92 2.91 11.17
C GLN A 12 13.21 2.26 12.36
N SER A 13 12.92 3.06 13.40
CA SER A 13 12.18 2.61 14.58
C SER A 13 10.66 2.69 14.42
N ASP A 14 10.14 3.22 13.29
CA ASP A 14 8.70 3.31 13.05
C ASP A 14 8.10 1.90 12.90
N PRO A 15 7.28 1.44 13.88
CA PRO A 15 6.68 0.10 13.82
C PRO A 15 5.67 -0.02 12.67
N ASN A 16 5.15 1.12 12.17
CA ASN A 16 4.22 1.18 11.05
C ASN A 16 4.93 1.51 9.73
N SER A 17 6.23 1.24 9.62
CA SER A 17 6.93 1.24 8.34
C SER A 17 6.53 0.02 7.50
N THR A 18 6.64 0.13 6.16
CA THR A 18 6.39 -1.00 5.26
C THR A 18 7.23 -2.21 5.63
N LYS A 19 8.52 -1.98 5.92
CA LYS A 19 9.45 -3.03 6.32
C LYS A 19 8.99 -3.72 7.61
N ASN A 20 8.71 -2.96 8.66
CA ASN A 20 8.34 -3.54 9.96
C ASN A 20 6.97 -4.21 9.93
N THR A 21 6.02 -3.68 9.15
CA THR A 21 4.71 -4.34 8.95
C THR A 21 4.85 -5.68 8.24
N ILE A 22 5.69 -5.77 7.19
CA ILE A 22 5.94 -7.05 6.49
C ILE A 22 6.59 -8.07 7.43
N ILE A 23 7.53 -7.64 8.27
CA ILE A 23 8.19 -8.50 9.27
C ILE A 23 7.18 -8.98 10.33
N ASP A 24 6.35 -8.08 10.86
CA ASP A 24 5.35 -8.39 11.89
C ASP A 24 4.28 -9.37 11.39
N LEU A 25 3.91 -9.28 10.11
CA LEU A 25 3.01 -10.22 9.45
C LEU A 25 3.67 -11.54 9.03
N ASP A 26 5.00 -11.66 9.14
CA ASP A 26 5.82 -12.76 8.59
C ASP A 26 5.58 -12.99 7.08
N TYR A 27 5.36 -11.91 6.33
CA TYR A 27 5.03 -11.97 4.91
C TYR A 27 6.27 -12.06 4.02
N LYS A 28 6.15 -12.90 2.99
CA LYS A 28 7.06 -12.96 1.85
C LYS A 28 6.47 -12.18 0.68
N MET A 29 7.21 -12.16 -0.43
CA MET A 29 6.79 -11.42 -1.62
C MET A 29 5.48 -11.96 -2.18
N GLU A 30 5.32 -13.27 -2.15
CA GLU A 30 4.17 -14.00 -2.68
C GLU A 30 2.90 -13.63 -1.90
N ASP A 31 2.97 -13.58 -0.57
CA ASP A 31 1.84 -13.20 0.28
C ASP A 31 1.37 -11.77 -0.05
N ILE A 32 2.32 -10.83 -0.22
CA ILE A 32 2.00 -9.46 -0.62
C ILE A 32 1.33 -9.43 -2.00
N GLN A 33 1.79 -10.26 -2.94
CA GLN A 33 1.16 -10.35 -4.26
C GLN A 33 -0.28 -10.87 -4.16
N GLU A 34 -0.52 -11.90 -3.36
CA GLU A 34 -1.86 -12.45 -3.11
C GLU A 34 -2.78 -11.41 -2.46
N GLU A 35 -2.27 -10.64 -1.50
CA GLU A 35 -3.00 -9.54 -0.86
C GLU A 35 -3.39 -8.44 -1.86
N LEU A 36 -2.48 -8.07 -2.77
CA LEU A 36 -2.76 -7.09 -3.83
C LEU A 36 -3.76 -7.61 -4.86
N LEU A 37 -3.67 -8.90 -5.23
CA LEU A 37 -4.59 -9.52 -6.19
C LEU A 37 -6.01 -9.72 -5.62
N SER A 38 -6.13 -9.77 -4.30
CA SER A 38 -7.41 -9.93 -3.60
C SER A 38 -8.04 -8.61 -3.15
N LEU A 39 -7.47 -7.47 -3.54
CA LEU A 39 -8.08 -6.14 -3.34
C LEU A 39 -9.45 -6.06 -4.02
N LYS A 40 -10.43 -5.54 -3.30
CA LYS A 40 -11.80 -5.34 -3.77
C LYS A 40 -12.10 -3.85 -3.94
N THR A 41 -13.21 -3.56 -4.64
CA THR A 41 -13.69 -2.18 -4.79
C THR A 41 -13.94 -1.50 -3.45
N GLY A 42 -14.42 -2.24 -2.45
CA GLY A 42 -14.62 -1.75 -1.08
C GLY A 42 -13.33 -1.51 -0.29
N ASP A 43 -12.16 -1.90 -0.81
CA ASP A 43 -10.87 -1.56 -0.22
C ASP A 43 -10.33 -0.22 -0.76
N TYR A 44 -10.86 0.26 -1.89
CA TYR A 44 -10.39 1.49 -2.52
C TYR A 44 -10.73 2.71 -1.67
N ILE A 45 -9.76 3.61 -1.51
CA ILE A 45 -9.94 4.90 -0.84
C ILE A 45 -10.02 6.00 -1.90
N LYS A 46 -8.93 6.19 -2.66
CA LYS A 46 -8.81 7.29 -3.63
C LYS A 46 -7.63 7.09 -4.58
N THR A 47 -7.66 7.87 -5.66
CA THR A 47 -6.55 8.03 -6.60
C THR A 47 -5.99 9.44 -6.50
N VAL A 48 -4.66 9.58 -6.46
CA VAL A 48 -3.98 10.86 -6.29
C VAL A 48 -2.91 11.03 -7.37
N LYS A 49 -2.89 12.20 -8.02
CA LYS A 49 -1.85 12.57 -8.99
C LYS A 49 -0.48 12.67 -8.34
N ASP A 50 0.55 12.14 -8.99
CA ASP A 50 1.93 12.38 -8.58
C ASP A 50 2.39 13.78 -9.01
N LYS A 51 2.18 14.75 -8.11
CA LYS A 51 2.60 16.14 -8.34
C LYS A 51 4.12 16.31 -8.44
N SER A 52 4.90 15.38 -7.88
CA SER A 52 6.37 15.44 -7.94
C SER A 52 6.92 14.96 -9.29
N ARG A 53 6.15 14.16 -10.02
CA ARG A 53 6.50 13.62 -11.34
C ARG A 53 5.30 13.72 -12.29
N PRO A 54 5.04 14.91 -12.85
CA PRO A 54 3.97 15.12 -13.82
C PRO A 54 4.08 14.12 -14.99
N GLY A 55 2.95 13.58 -15.43
CA GLY A 55 2.88 12.58 -16.52
C GLY A 55 3.19 11.13 -16.11
N SER A 56 3.61 10.88 -14.86
CA SER A 56 3.75 9.51 -14.35
C SER A 56 2.40 8.92 -13.90
N SER A 57 2.35 7.58 -13.74
CA SER A 57 1.17 6.89 -13.21
C SER A 57 0.72 7.46 -11.88
N ASP A 58 -0.60 7.53 -11.69
CA ASP A 58 -1.23 7.97 -10.47
C ASP A 58 -0.99 6.99 -9.32
N TYR A 59 -1.12 7.50 -8.09
CA TYR A 59 -1.15 6.69 -6.89
C TYR A 59 -2.55 6.17 -6.63
N TRP A 60 -2.67 4.86 -6.56
CA TRP A 60 -3.87 4.18 -6.12
C TRP A 60 -3.71 3.82 -4.65
N ILE A 61 -4.69 4.21 -3.85
CA ILE A 61 -4.65 4.08 -2.40
C ILE A 61 -5.81 3.19 -1.96
N PHE A 62 -5.48 2.15 -1.20
CA PHE A 62 -6.41 1.17 -0.66
C PHE A 62 -6.19 1.00 0.85
N SER A 63 -7.20 0.47 1.50
CA SER A 63 -7.14 -0.04 2.87
C SER A 63 -7.79 -1.38 2.94
N LYS A 64 -7.07 -2.35 3.49
CA LYS A 64 -7.54 -3.72 3.65
C LYS A 64 -7.34 -4.18 5.09
N LYS A 65 -8.32 -4.89 5.64
CA LYS A 65 -8.23 -5.46 6.99
C LYS A 65 -7.50 -6.81 6.93
N ILE A 66 -6.35 -6.90 7.59
CA ILE A 66 -5.51 -8.09 7.69
C ILE A 66 -5.23 -8.35 9.18
N GLY A 67 -5.54 -9.56 9.67
CA GLY A 67 -5.38 -9.87 11.10
C GLY A 67 -6.15 -8.93 12.04
N GLY A 68 -7.28 -8.39 11.60
CA GLY A 68 -8.09 -7.42 12.35
C GLY A 68 -7.62 -5.96 12.27
N ARG A 69 -6.40 -5.72 11.76
CA ARG A 69 -5.83 -4.37 11.62
C ARG A 69 -5.95 -3.87 10.18
N ASP A 70 -6.13 -2.57 10.02
CA ASP A 70 -6.19 -1.95 8.70
C ASP A 70 -4.78 -1.70 8.16
N ILE A 71 -4.52 -2.17 6.93
CA ILE A 71 -3.28 -1.98 6.20
C ILE A 71 -3.50 -0.93 5.13
N TYR A 72 -2.73 0.14 5.19
CA TYR A 72 -2.64 1.17 4.16
C TYR A 72 -1.74 0.70 3.01
N ILE A 73 -2.33 0.65 1.82
CA ILE A 73 -1.69 0.18 0.60
C ILE A 73 -1.66 1.33 -0.39
N LYS A 74 -0.47 1.68 -0.89
CA LYS A 74 -0.30 2.70 -1.93
C LYS A 74 0.54 2.12 -3.05
N LEU A 75 0.03 2.15 -4.28
CA LEU A 75 0.72 1.58 -5.43
C LEU A 75 0.59 2.46 -6.68
N LYS A 76 1.49 2.23 -7.63
CA LYS A 76 1.40 2.73 -9.00
C LYS A 76 1.25 1.56 -9.96
N ILE A 77 0.32 1.67 -10.89
CA ILE A 77 0.14 0.70 -11.98
C ILE A 77 0.80 1.30 -13.22
N HIS A 78 1.86 0.67 -13.71
CA HIS A 78 2.56 1.08 -14.94
C HIS A 78 2.05 0.31 -16.16
N SER A 79 1.73 -0.96 -15.98
CA SER A 79 1.08 -1.82 -16.96
C SER A 79 0.39 -2.98 -16.25
N VAL A 80 -0.35 -3.82 -16.98
CA VAL A 80 -1.06 -4.98 -16.43
C VAL A 80 -0.13 -5.91 -15.62
N ASN A 81 1.14 -6.02 -16.03
CA ASN A 81 2.12 -6.92 -15.40
C ASN A 81 3.15 -6.17 -14.53
N LYS A 82 3.02 -4.84 -14.37
CA LYS A 82 4.00 -4.02 -13.66
C LYS A 82 3.33 -3.06 -12.68
N VAL A 83 3.35 -3.46 -11.41
CA VAL A 83 2.91 -2.67 -10.27
C VAL A 83 4.12 -2.32 -9.39
N HIS A 84 4.17 -1.06 -8.96
CA HIS A 84 5.13 -0.57 -7.97
C HIS A 84 4.40 -0.23 -6.67
N LEU A 85 4.65 -1.03 -5.64
CA LEU A 85 4.10 -0.87 -4.30
C LEU A 85 4.94 0.14 -3.51
N MET A 86 4.33 1.26 -3.13
CA MET A 86 4.97 2.38 -2.45
C MET A 86 4.79 2.35 -0.93
N SER A 87 3.64 1.87 -0.45
CA SER A 87 3.34 1.64 0.97
C SER A 87 2.62 0.31 1.12
N PHE A 88 2.99 -0.45 2.14
CA PHE A 88 2.21 -1.55 2.68
C PHE A 88 2.45 -1.60 4.18
N HIS A 89 1.66 -0.87 4.95
CA HIS A 89 1.89 -0.74 6.38
C HIS A 89 0.61 -0.57 7.18
N TYR A 90 0.65 -0.85 8.48
CA TYR A 90 -0.46 -0.56 9.38
C TYR A 90 -0.93 0.89 9.26
N ALA A 91 -2.24 1.09 9.21
CA ALA A 91 -2.86 2.40 9.23
C ALA A 91 -2.66 3.03 10.63
N THR A 92 -2.21 4.28 10.66
CA THR A 92 -2.02 5.06 11.90
C THR A 92 -3.15 6.06 12.14
N PHE A 93 -4.13 6.10 11.24
CA PHE A 93 -5.29 6.96 11.27
C PHE A 93 -6.50 6.14 10.83
N ASP A 94 -7.67 6.50 11.34
CA ASP A 94 -8.91 5.86 10.93
C ASP A 94 -9.17 6.13 9.46
N ILE A 95 -9.47 5.05 8.72
CA ILE A 95 -9.76 5.12 7.30
C ILE A 95 -11.27 5.20 7.16
N GLU A 96 -11.77 6.41 7.34
CA GLU A 96 -13.16 6.76 7.08
C GLU A 96 -13.36 7.14 5.60
N ASP A 97 -14.61 7.05 5.12
CA ASP A 97 -15.03 7.47 3.77
C ASP A 97 -14.37 6.75 2.58
N LYS A 98 -14.51 5.42 2.53
CA LYS A 98 -14.34 4.69 1.26
C LYS A 98 -15.53 4.98 0.33
N PRO A 99 -15.31 5.40 -0.92
CA PRO A 99 -16.38 5.81 -1.83
C PRO A 99 -17.27 4.65 -2.31
N TYR A 100 -16.83 3.40 -2.10
CA TYR A 100 -17.55 2.21 -2.50
C TYR A 100 -17.68 1.26 -1.29
N LYS A 101 -18.88 0.72 -1.07
CA LYS A 101 -19.20 -0.25 -0.01
C LYS A 101 -19.48 -1.61 -0.63
#